data_AF-A0A2G6CGM8-F1
#
_entry.id   AF-A0A2G6CGM8-F1
#
_cell.length_a   1.000
_cell.length_b   1.000
_cell.length_c   1.000
_cell.angle_alpha   90.00
_cell.angle_beta   90.00
_cell.angle_gamma   90.00
#
_symmetry.space_group_name_H-M   'P 1'
#
loop_
_entity.id
_entity.type
_entity.pdbx_description
1 polymer ?
#
loop_
_entity_poly.entity_id
_entity_poly.type
_entity_poly.pdbx_seq_one_letter_code
_entity_poly.pdbx_strand_id
1 'polypeptide(L)' 'MLNILPSLLLLLLFLVLIFWLYILLPAGMAKRRGRSAVIWVLICLVSSPLLGCLLLLALGDAPPQTTRIQR' A
#
# COMPACT_ATOMS: atom_id res chain seq x y z
N MET A 1 -12.44 -35.31 -17.16
CA MET A 1 -11.72 -34.85 -15.95
C MET A 1 -11.41 -33.37 -16.14
N LEU A 2 -11.91 -32.49 -15.27
CA LEU A 2 -11.65 -31.05 -15.39
C LEU A 2 -10.18 -30.78 -15.02
N ASN A 3 -9.43 -30.10 -15.90
CA ASN A 3 -8.02 -29.81 -15.68
C ASN A 3 -7.90 -28.70 -14.61
N ILE A 4 -7.38 -29.02 -13.42
CA ILE A 4 -7.28 -28.11 -12.27
C ILE A 4 -6.15 -27.07 -12.37
N LEU A 5 -5.20 -27.29 -13.28
CA LEU A 5 -4.01 -26.47 -13.50
C LEU A 5 -4.33 -24.98 -13.76
N PRO A 6 -5.25 -24.61 -14.69
CA PRO A 6 -5.59 -23.21 -14.93
C PRO A 6 -6.18 -22.53 -13.69
N SER A 7 -7.04 -23.22 -12.93
CA SER A 7 -7.66 -22.67 -11.72
C SER A 7 -6.63 -22.32 -10.64
N LEU A 8 -5.62 -23.19 -10.46
CA LEU A 8 -4.51 -22.97 -9.54
C LEU A 8 -3.65 -21.76 -9.94
N LEU A 9 -3.35 -21.62 -11.24
CA LEU A 9 -2.61 -20.47 -11.76
C LEU A 9 -3.37 -19.16 -11.52
N LEU A 10 -4.68 -19.18 -11.77
CA LEU A 10 -5.56 -18.03 -11.59
C LEU A 10 -5.64 -17.61 -10.11
N LEU A 11 -5.76 -18.59 -9.22
CA LEU A 11 -5.72 -18.37 -7.76
C LEU A 11 -4.39 -17.72 -7.34
N LEU A 12 -3.26 -18.26 -7.80
CA LEU A 12 -1.93 -17.74 -7.47
C LEU A 12 -1.76 -16.30 -7.96
N LEU A 13 -2.20 -16.02 -9.19
CA LEU A 13 -2.15 -14.67 -9.77
C LEU A 13 -2.97 -13.68 -8.93
N PHE A 14 -4.18 -14.05 -8.54
CA PHE A 14 -5.02 -13.22 -7.67
C PHE A 14 -4.37 -12.97 -6.31
N LEU A 15 -3.76 -14.00 -5.71
CA LEU A 15 -3.10 -13.87 -4.42
C LEU A 15 -1.92 -12.89 -4.47
N VAL A 16 -1.10 -12.99 -5.52
CA VAL A 16 0.01 -12.05 -5.78
C VAL A 16 -0.52 -10.64 -6.02
N LEU A 17 -1.59 -10.48 -6.79
CA LEU A 17 -2.19 -9.19 -7.08
C LEU A 17 -2.74 -8.52 -5.80
N ILE A 18 -3.43 -9.28 -4.95
CA ILE A 18 -3.93 -8.79 -3.67
C ILE A 18 -2.77 -8.37 -2.76
N PHE A 19 -1.75 -9.22 -2.63
CA PHE A 19 -0.57 -8.90 -1.80
C PHE A 19 0.12 -7.62 -2.28
N TRP A 20 0.29 -7.48 -3.59
CA TRP A 20 0.89 -6.30 -4.20
C TRP A 20 0.06 -5.03 -3.94
N LEU A 21 -1.26 -5.12 -4.09
CA LEU A 21 -2.18 -4.00 -3.96
C LEU A 21 -2.37 -3.54 -2.50
N TYR A 22 -2.32 -4.46 -1.54
CA TYR A 22 -2.45 -4.13 -0.11
C TYR A 22 -1.15 -3.70 0.57
N ILE A 23 0.00 -4.15 0.09
CA ILE A 23 1.29 -3.91 0.76
C ILE A 23 2.20 -3.03 -0.08
N LEU A 24 2.60 -3.50 -1.27
CA LEU A 24 3.64 -2.83 -2.05
C LEU A 24 3.18 -1.47 -2.57
N LEU A 25 1.94 -1.39 -3.07
CA LEU A 25 1.39 -0.17 -3.65
C LEU A 25 1.26 0.98 -2.62
N PRO A 26 0.59 0.80 -1.45
CA PRO A 26 0.52 1.84 -0.44
C PRO A 26 1.87 2.13 0.24
N ALA A 27 2.72 1.13 0.45
CA ALA A 27 4.06 1.34 0.98
C ALA A 27 4.92 2.22 0.06
N GLY A 28 4.88 1.94 -1.25
CA GLY A 28 5.61 2.72 -2.26
C GLY A 28 5.10 4.16 -2.36
N MET A 29 3.78 4.36 -2.37
CA MET A 29 3.18 5.69 -2.42
C MET A 29 3.48 6.52 -1.16
N ALA A 30 3.39 5.91 0.02
CA ALA A 30 3.72 6.57 1.28
C ALA A 30 5.18 7.00 1.34
N LYS A 31 6.11 6.12 0.93
CA LYS A 31 7.55 6.39 0.95
C LYS A 31 7.92 7.55 0.02
N ARG A 32 7.33 7.62 -1.18
CA ARG A 32 7.56 8.72 -2.13
C ARG A 32 7.13 10.09 -1.59
N ARG A 33 6.14 10.10 -0.69
CA ARG A 33 5.59 11.31 -0.06
C ARG A 33 6.22 11.63 1.30
N GLY A 34 7.30 10.95 1.68
CA GLY A 34 7.99 11.17 2.96
C GLY A 34 7.18 10.74 4.20
N ARG A 35 6.18 9.88 4.03
CA ARG A 35 5.37 9.30 5.12
C ARG A 35 5.86 7.89 5.47
N SER A 36 5.58 7.45 6.71
CA SER A 36 5.90 6.09 7.14
C SER A 36 5.08 5.05 6.36
N ALA A 37 5.78 4.18 5.63
CA ALA A 37 5.17 3.12 4.85
C ALA A 37 4.37 2.13 5.72
N VAL A 38 4.88 1.80 6.91
CA VAL A 38 4.24 0.82 7.81
C VAL A 38 2.88 1.31 8.31
N ILE A 39 2.81 2.59 8.71
CA ILE A 39 1.56 3.21 9.17
C ILE A 39 0.53 3.21 8.04
N TRP A 40 0.94 3.54 6.82
CA TRP A 40 0.05 3.57 5.67
C TRP A 40 -0.44 2.19 5.25
N VAL A 41 0.40 1.15 5.35
CA VAL A 41 -0.03 -0.23 5.12
C VAL A 41 -1.05 -0.67 6.17
N LEU A 42 -0.85 -0.33 7.45
CA LEU A 42 -1.83 -0.60 8.52
C LEU A 42 -3.18 0.10 8.27
N ILE A 43 -3.16 1.37 7.83
CA ILE A 43 -4.37 2.12 7.46
C ILE A 43 -5.09 1.42 6.29
N CYS A 44 -4.34 1.01 5.26
CA CYS A 44 -4.91 0.30 4.11
C CYS A 44 -5.50 -1.06 4.50
N LEU A 45 -4.91 -1.73 5.50
CA LEU A 45 -5.37 -3.02 6.01
C LEU A 45 -6.70 -2.90 6.77
N VAL A 46 -6.91 -1.80 7.52
CA VAL A 46 -8.14 -1.58 8.30
C VAL A 46 -9.27 -0.97 7.47
N SER A 47 -8.96 -0.06 6.55
CA SER A 47 -9.98 0.67 5.77
C SER A 47 -10.28 -0.03 4.44
N SER A 48 -9.36 0.09 3.50
CA SER A 48 -9.31 -0.53 2.18
C SER A 48 -8.08 0.07 1.49
N PRO A 49 -7.33 -0.68 0.67
CA PRO A 49 -6.18 -0.15 -0.05
C PRO A 49 -6.55 1.02 -0.97
N LEU A 50 -7.76 1.01 -1.55
CA LEU A 50 -8.28 2.12 -2.37
C LEU A 50 -8.47 3.39 -1.54
N LEU A 51 -9.09 3.29 -0.37
CA LEU A 51 -9.27 4.42 0.53
C LEU A 51 -7.93 4.95 1.03
N GLY A 52 -6.98 4.08 1.40
CA GLY A 52 -5.66 4.50 1.83
C GLY A 52 -4.89 5.25 0.73
N CYS A 53 -5.03 4.82 -0.53
CA CYS A 53 -4.46 5.54 -1.67
C CYS A 53 -5.10 6.90 -1.91
N LEU A 54 -6.44 6.99 -1.83
CA LEU A 54 -7.17 8.26 -1.92
C LEU A 54 -6.78 9.22 -0.80
N LEU A 55 -6.60 8.70 0.41
CA LEU A 55 -6.19 9.49 1.55
C LEU A 55 -4.75 9.99 1.41
N LEU A 56 -3.82 9.17 0.88
CA LEU A 56 -2.46 9.60 0.51
C LEU A 56 -2.45 10.69 -0.56
N LEU A 57 -3.35 10.58 -1.55
CA LEU A 57 -3.50 11.57 -2.61
C LEU A 57 -4.07 12.89 -2.04
N ALA A 58 -5.06 12.82 -1.16
CA ALA A 58 -5.67 13.99 -0.52
C ALA A 58 -4.72 14.70 0.46
N LEU A 59 -3.90 13.95 1.21
CA LEU A 59 -2.94 14.52 2.16
C LEU A 59 -1.72 15.17 1.48
N GLY A 60 -1.39 14.78 0.25
CA GLY A 60 -0.21 15.29 -0.44
C GLY A 60 1.11 14.86 0.22
N ASP A 61 2.17 15.64 0.02
CA ASP A 61 3.49 15.36 0.57
C ASP A 61 3.55 15.65 2.07
N ALA A 62 4.34 14.86 2.80
CA ALA A 62 4.61 15.15 4.21
C ALA A 62 5.34 16.50 4.32
N PRO A 63 4.97 17.35 5.31
CA PRO A 63 5.74 18.53 5.58
C PRO A 63 7.19 18.14 5.88
N PRO A 64 8.17 18.93 5.41
CA PRO A 64 9.56 18.67 5.71
C PRO A 64 9.71 18.54 7.22
N GLN A 65 10.37 17.47 7.64
CA GLN A 65 10.67 17.20 9.03
C GLN A 65 11.74 18.21 9.44
N THR A 66 11.34 19.46 9.70
CA THR A 66 12.19 20.44 10.37
C THR A 66 12.42 19.90 11.77
N THR A 67 13.48 19.10 11.91
CA THR A 67 14.10 18.81 13.19
C THR A 67 14.45 20.16 13.79
N ARG A 68 13.53 20.68 14.61
CA ARG A 68 13.68 21.91 15.39
C ARG A 68 14.66 21.63 16.53
N ILE A 69 15.88 21.22 16.19
CA ILE A 69 17.07 21.40 17.02
C ILE A 69 17.74 22.67 16.47
N GLN A 70 17.04 23.78 16.69
CA GLN A 70 17.65 25.10 16.78
C GLN A 70 17.97 25.28 18.27
N ARG A 71 19.07 24.69 18.72
CA ARG A 71 19.77 25.05 19.96
C ARG A 71 21.21 24.57 19.89
#